data_AF-A0A392QQ86-F1
#
_entry.id   AF-A0A392QQ86-F1
#
_cell.length_a   1.000
_cell.length_b   1.000
_cell.length_c   1.000
_cell.angle_alpha   90.00
_cell.angle_beta   90.00
_cell.angle_gamma   90.00
#
_symmetry.space_group_name_H-M   'P 1'
#
loop_
_entity.id
_entity.type
_entity.pdbx_description
1 polymer ?
#
loop_
_entity_poly.entity_id
_entity_poly.type
_entity_poly.pdbx_seq_one_letter_code
_entity_poly.pdbx_strand_id
1 'polypeptide(L)'
;DGIHVELSSSVNILNSNIATGDDCISIGPGTTNLWIEDIVCGPGHGISVGSLGKEFEELGVEHVTVKTVKFIGTENGTKIIVLLRRIVPVR
;
A
#
# COMPACT_ATOMS: atom_id res chain seq x y z
N ASP A 1 -0.10 9.37 5.10
CA ASP A 1 0.84 8.50 4.38
C ASP A 1 2.03 9.30 3.87
N GLY A 2 3.16 8.67 3.58
CA GLY A 2 4.30 9.32 2.93
C GLY A 2 4.15 9.40 1.42
N ILE A 3 3.96 8.25 0.77
CA ILE A 3 3.71 8.15 -0.66
C ILE A 3 2.44 7.34 -0.87
N HIS A 4 1.49 7.88 -1.64
CA HIS A 4 0.32 7.16 -2.09
C HIS A 4 0.43 6.89 -3.59
N VAL A 5 0.32 5.64 -4.01
CA VAL A 5 0.36 5.23 -5.42
C VAL A 5 -1.00 4.64 -5.80
N GLU A 6 -1.65 5.22 -6.80
CA GLU A 6 -2.96 4.79 -7.30
C GLU A 6 -3.04 5.08 -8.81
N LEU A 7 -3.81 4.27 -9.57
CA LEU A 7 -4.02 4.45 -11.03
C LEU A 7 -2.71 4.68 -11.82
N SER A 8 -1.65 3.98 -11.45
CA SER A 8 -0.30 4.21 -11.95
C SER A 8 0.36 2.89 -12.38
N SER A 9 1.23 2.96 -13.39
CA SER A 9 2.00 1.79 -13.86
C SER A 9 3.49 2.10 -13.95
N SER A 10 4.32 1.09 -13.66
CA SER A 10 5.78 1.15 -13.84
C SER A 10 6.43 2.25 -12.98
N VAL A 11 6.02 2.31 -11.72
CA VAL A 11 6.53 3.27 -10.73
C VAL A 11 7.66 2.63 -9.92
N ASN A 12 8.74 3.37 -9.69
CA ASN A 12 9.85 2.95 -8.81
C ASN A 12 9.97 3.92 -7.64
N ILE A 13 9.95 3.39 -6.41
CA ILE A 13 10.22 4.14 -5.18
C ILE A 13 11.51 3.57 -4.59
N LEU A 14 12.58 4.37 -4.57
CA LEU A 14 13.93 3.92 -4.25
C LEU A 14 14.55 4.80 -3.16
N ASN A 15 15.44 4.22 -2.36
CA ASN A 15 16.44 4.93 -1.54
C ASN A 15 15.86 6.05 -0.66
N SER A 16 14.72 5.80 -0.02
CA SER A 16 13.95 6.84 0.67
C SER A 16 13.83 6.56 2.18
N ASN A 17 13.85 7.62 2.98
CA ASN A 17 13.57 7.57 4.41
C ASN A 17 12.23 8.28 4.69
N ILE A 18 11.24 7.53 5.17
CA ILE A 18 9.86 7.98 5.33
C ILE A 18 9.42 7.78 6.77
N ALA A 19 9.05 8.86 7.44
CA ALA A 19 8.57 8.88 8.82
C ALA A 19 7.35 9.81 8.92
N THR A 20 6.14 9.25 8.93
CA THR A 20 4.89 10.00 8.73
C THR A 20 3.80 9.72 9.76
N GLY A 21 3.98 8.73 10.64
CA GLY A 21 2.98 8.34 11.63
C GLY A 21 1.83 7.47 11.10
N ASP A 22 1.60 7.46 9.78
CA ASP A 22 0.69 6.55 9.07
C ASP A 22 1.51 5.66 8.11
N ASP A 23 0.93 5.17 7.01
CA ASP A 23 1.67 4.36 6.03
C ASP A 23 2.87 5.15 5.46
N CYS A 24 4.03 4.49 5.37
CA CYS A 24 5.16 5.01 4.63
C CYS A 24 4.81 5.05 3.13
N ILE A 25 4.27 3.95 2.62
CA ILE A 25 3.80 3.82 1.25
C ILE A 25 2.46 3.08 1.27
N SER A 26 1.42 3.68 0.73
CA SER A 26 0.10 3.06 0.53
C SER A 26 -0.17 2.86 -0.96
N ILE A 27 -0.73 1.70 -1.31
CA ILE A 27 -0.90 1.24 -2.68
C ILE A 27 -2.39 1.02 -2.96
N GLY A 28 -2.99 1.94 -3.70
CA GLY A 28 -4.39 1.94 -4.11
C GLY A 28 -4.67 1.19 -5.42
N PRO A 29 -5.95 1.05 -5.78
CA PRO A 29 -6.41 0.31 -6.94
C PRO A 29 -5.86 0.83 -8.27
N GLY A 30 -5.74 -0.06 -9.25
CA GLY A 30 -5.19 0.24 -10.58
C GLY A 30 -3.67 0.41 -10.61
N THR A 31 -2.97 0.08 -9.52
CA THR A 31 -1.51 0.10 -9.48
C THR A 31 -0.93 -1.17 -10.09
N THR A 32 -0.02 -1.01 -11.07
CA THR A 32 0.66 -2.15 -11.72
C THR A 32 2.17 -1.93 -11.83
N ASN A 33 2.95 -3.01 -11.76
CA ASN A 33 4.41 -2.98 -11.95
C ASN A 33 5.11 -1.96 -11.03
N LEU A 34 4.80 -2.01 -9.73
CA LEU A 34 5.38 -1.12 -8.72
C LEU A 34 6.62 -1.78 -8.09
N TRP A 35 7.76 -1.07 -8.11
CA TRP A 35 9.00 -1.50 -7.47
C TRP A 35 9.35 -0.60 -6.29
N ILE A 36 9.51 -1.20 -5.10
CA ILE A 36 9.88 -0.51 -3.87
C ILE A 36 11.16 -1.15 -3.34
N GLU A 37 12.25 -0.37 -3.26
CA GLU A 37 13.56 -0.88 -2.80
C GLU A 37 14.36 0.13 -1.97
N ASP A 38 15.16 -0.38 -1.03
CA ASP A 38 16.07 0.40 -0.17
C ASP A 38 15.35 1.51 0.62
N ILE A 39 14.29 1.13 1.34
CA ILE A 39 13.46 2.05 2.12
C ILE A 39 13.77 1.96 3.61
N VAL A 40 13.92 3.10 4.27
CA VAL A 40 13.79 3.22 5.73
C VAL A 40 12.40 3.75 6.03
N CYS A 41 11.57 2.93 6.69
CA CYS A 41 10.18 3.24 6.97
C CYS A 41 9.94 3.27 8.48
N GLY A 42 9.55 4.44 8.99
CA GLY A 42 8.94 4.58 10.31
C GLY A 42 9.52 5.72 11.17
N PRO A 43 8.79 6.08 12.25
CA PRO A 43 7.57 5.43 12.77
C PRO A 43 6.33 5.65 11.88
N GLY A 44 5.37 4.72 11.95
CA GLY A 44 4.14 4.74 11.12
C GLY A 44 3.42 3.38 11.04
N HIS A 45 2.56 3.18 10.03
CA HIS A 45 1.80 1.94 9.84
C HIS A 45 2.51 0.90 8.97
N GLY A 46 3.58 1.27 8.25
CA GLY A 46 4.35 0.37 7.38
C GLY A 46 4.10 0.62 5.90
N ILE A 47 4.17 -0.43 5.08
CA ILE A 47 3.77 -0.39 3.67
C ILE A 47 2.45 -1.16 3.52
N SER A 48 1.44 -0.53 2.95
CA SER A 48 0.10 -1.11 2.83
C SER A 48 -0.34 -1.26 1.37
N VAL A 49 -0.98 -2.39 1.05
CA VAL A 49 -1.82 -2.52 -0.13
C VAL A 49 -3.27 -2.36 0.29
N GLY A 50 -3.93 -1.38 -0.30
CA GLY A 50 -5.32 -1.03 -0.02
C GLY A 50 -5.48 0.26 0.78
N SER A 51 -6.66 0.52 1.34
CA SER A 51 -7.80 -0.41 1.37
C SER A 51 -8.38 -0.69 -0.03
N LEU A 52 -8.61 -1.96 -0.34
CA LEU A 52 -9.27 -2.43 -1.57
C LEU A 52 -10.70 -2.91 -1.30
N GLY A 53 -11.52 -3.04 -2.33
CA GLY A 53 -12.91 -3.50 -2.25
C GLY A 53 -13.90 -2.40 -1.83
N LYS A 54 -13.51 -1.12 -2.01
CA LYS A 54 -14.39 0.01 -1.69
C LYS A 54 -15.53 0.12 -2.69
N GLU A 55 -15.26 -0.07 -3.98
CA GLU A 55 -16.25 -0.07 -5.06
C GLU A 55 -16.70 -1.49 -5.46
N PHE A 56 -17.84 -1.62 -6.14
CA PHE A 56 -18.36 -2.94 -6.57
C PHE A 56 -17.52 -3.51 -7.72
N GLU A 57 -17.11 -2.63 -8.61
CA GLU A 57 -16.11 -2.88 -9.64
C GLU A 57 -14.94 -1.93 -9.36
N GLU A 58 -13.77 -2.50 -9.07
CA GLU A 58 -12.57 -1.77 -8.72
C GLU A 58 -11.38 -2.43 -9.42
N LEU A 59 -10.42 -1.62 -9.88
CA LEU A 59 -9.21 -2.15 -10.49
C LEU A 59 -8.33 -2.83 -9.43
N GLY A 60 -7.72 -3.95 -9.81
CA GLY A 60 -6.80 -4.67 -8.95
C GLY A 60 -5.47 -3.94 -8.74
N VAL A 61 -4.65 -4.51 -7.84
CA VAL A 61 -3.24 -4.17 -7.67
C VAL A 61 -2.42 -5.37 -8.10
N GLU A 62 -1.49 -5.18 -9.04
CA GLU A 62 -0.78 -6.28 -9.68
C GLU A 62 0.73 -6.00 -9.83
N HIS A 63 1.55 -7.05 -9.78
CA HIS A 63 3.01 -6.97 -9.92
C HIS A 63 3.67 -5.92 -9.03
N VAL A 64 3.43 -6.00 -7.72
CA VAL A 64 4.11 -5.19 -6.72
C VAL A 64 5.31 -5.97 -6.16
N THR A 65 6.49 -5.35 -6.18
CA THR A 65 7.69 -5.87 -5.53
C THR A 65 8.13 -4.92 -4.43
N VAL A 66 8.27 -5.46 -3.22
CA VAL A 66 8.85 -4.76 -2.07
C VAL A 66 10.11 -5.51 -1.66
N LYS A 67 11.25 -4.83 -1.69
CA LYS A 67 12.57 -5.41 -1.43
C LYS A 67 13.41 -4.49 -0.54
N THR A 68 14.27 -5.05 0.29
CA THR A 68 15.22 -4.31 1.15
C THR A 68 14.58 -3.14 1.89
N VAL A 69 13.67 -3.42 2.83
CA VAL A 69 13.02 -2.39 3.64
C VAL A 69 13.38 -2.55 5.11
N LYS A 70 13.77 -1.45 5.76
CA LYS A 70 13.98 -1.37 7.20
C LYS A 70 12.80 -0.68 7.85
N PHE A 71 11.97 -1.45 8.54
CA PHE A 71 10.86 -0.95 9.35
C PHE A 71 11.35 -0.58 10.75
N ILE A 72 11.12 0.64 11.19
CA ILE A 72 11.59 1.17 12.48
C ILE A 72 10.41 1.78 13.23
N GLY A 73 9.98 1.11 14.31
CA GLY A 73 8.87 1.61 15.13
C GLY A 73 7.56 1.73 14.36
N THR A 74 7.34 0.89 13.35
CA THR A 74 6.07 0.80 12.64
C THR A 74 5.12 -0.18 13.32
N GLU A 75 3.82 0.05 13.18
CA GLU A 75 2.78 -0.86 13.66
C GLU A 75 2.84 -2.20 12.91
N ASN A 76 2.98 -2.13 11.58
CA ASN A 76 3.11 -3.29 10.71
C ASN A 76 4.37 -3.13 9.83
N GLY A 77 4.91 -4.25 9.34
CA GLY A 77 5.91 -4.21 8.26
C GLY A 77 5.21 -3.97 6.93
N THR A 78 4.62 -5.03 6.40
CA THR A 78 3.75 -4.99 5.22
C THR A 78 2.36 -5.49 5.57
N LYS A 79 1.32 -4.84 5.05
CA LYS A 79 -0.09 -5.20 5.32
C LYS A 79 -0.92 -5.13 4.03
N ILE A 80 -1.88 -6.04 3.88
CA ILE A 80 -2.88 -5.98 2.80
C ILE A 80 -4.25 -5.80 3.46
N ILE A 81 -5.01 -4.80 3.03
CA ILE A 81 -6.32 -4.47 3.59
C ILE A 81 -7.37 -4.57 2.48
N VAL A 82 -8.33 -5.49 2.67
CA VAL A 82 -9.48 -5.64 1.78
C VAL A 82 -10.75 -5.47 2.62
N LEU A 83 -11.63 -4.59 2.17
CA LEU A 83 -12.91 -4.31 2.82
C LEU A 83 -13.90 -5.42 2.49
N LEU A 84 -14.35 -6.13 3.53
CA LEU A 84 -15.47 -7.06 3.38
C LEU A 84 -16.77 -6.27 3.30
N ARG A 85 -17.51 -6.45 2.20
CA ARG A 85 -18.87 -5.94 2.10
C ARG A 85 -19.79 -6.82 2.92
N ARG A 86 -20.53 -6.21 3.86
CA ARG A 86 -21.66 -6.86 4.51
C ARG A 86 -22.74 -7.07 3.44
N ILE A 87 -22.99 -8.32 3.04
CA ILE A 87 -24.13 -8.65 2.19
C ILE A 87 -25.39 -8.34 2.99
N VAL A 88 -26.04 -7.22 2.68
CA VAL A 88 -27.36 -6.90 3.20
C VAL A 88 -28.36 -7.54 2.25
N PRO A 89 -29.28 -8.40 2.71
CA PRO A 89 -30.32 -8.94 1.85
C PRO A 89 -31.11 -7.78 1.23
N VAL A 90 -31.21 -7.76 -0.09
CA VAL A 90 -32.17 -6.88 -0.77
C VAL A 90 -33.56 -7.40 -0.38
N ARG A 91 -34.36 -6.57 0.29
CA ARG A 91 -35.78 -6.87 0.54
C ARG A 91 -36.57 -6.68 -0.74
#